data_AF-A0A6J6BYR4-F1
#
_entry.id   AF-A0A6J6BYR4-F1
#
_cell.length_a   1.000
_cell.length_b   1.000
_cell.length_c   1.000
_cell.angle_alpha   90.00
_cell.angle_beta   90.00
_cell.angle_gamma   90.00
#
_symmetry.space_group_name_H-M   'P 1'
#
loop_
_entity.id
_entity.type
_entity.pdbx_description
1 polymer ?
#
loop_
_entity_poly.entity_id
_entity_poly.type
_entity_poly.pdbx_seq_one_letter_code
_entity_poly.pdbx_strand_id
1 'polypeptide(L)' 'MAEVGIDIAHEQPKVLTPEAVIESDAVITMGCGDACPFYPGKRYEDWVLEDPAGQDIDFVRGVRDEIKARVETLLSELL' A
#
# COMPACT_ATOMS: atom_id res chain seq x y z
N MET A 1 2.50 -4.94 13.40
CA MET A 1 1.52 -3.83 13.54
C MET A 1 0.92 -3.71 14.94
N ALA A 2 0.84 -4.78 15.74
CA ALA A 2 0.31 -4.70 17.11
C ALA A 2 0.99 -3.64 18.00
N GLU A 3 2.29 -3.35 17.79
CA GLU A 3 3.02 -2.26 18.47
C GLU A 3 2.36 -0.87 18.35
N VAL A 4 1.60 -0.64 17.28
CA VAL A 4 0.86 0.61 17.03
C VAL A 4 -0.67 0.41 17.18
N GLY A 5 -1.09 -0.67 17.83
CA GLY A 5 -2.50 -0.93 18.13
C GLY A 5 -3.35 -1.43 16.95
N ILE A 6 -2.72 -1.83 15.84
CA ILE A 6 -3.41 -2.35 14.65
C ILE A 6 -3.19 -3.87 14.58
N ASP A 7 -4.29 -4.63 14.68
CA ASP A 7 -4.27 -6.08 14.48
C ASP A 7 -4.42 -6.42 13.00
N ILE A 8 -3.41 -7.08 12.44
CA ILE A 8 -3.42 -7.63 11.09
C ILE A 8 -3.09 -9.13 11.09
N ALA A 9 -3.11 -9.80 12.24
CA ALA A 9 -2.64 -11.18 12.38
C ALA A 9 -3.46 -12.19 11.55
N HIS A 10 -4.69 -11.81 11.19
CA HIS A 10 -5.60 -12.62 10.37
C HIS A 10 -5.58 -12.23 8.89
N GLU A 11 -4.82 -11.19 8.50
CA GLU A 11 -4.69 -10.81 7.09
C GLU A 11 -3.80 -11.82 6.35
N GLN A 12 -4.19 -12.10 5.11
CA GLN A 12 -3.45 -13.00 4.21
C GLN A 12 -3.24 -12.33 2.87
N PRO A 13 -2.13 -12.62 2.16
CA PRO A 13 -1.91 -12.17 0.81
C PRO A 13 -3.08 -12.56 -0.11
N LYS A 14 -3.56 -11.61 -0.90
CA LYS A 14 -4.65 -11.79 -1.86
C LYS A 14 -4.15 -11.40 -3.24
N VAL A 15 -4.55 -12.15 -4.26
CA VAL A 15 -4.27 -11.80 -5.66
C VAL A 15 -5.14 -10.59 -6.02
N LEU A 16 -4.53 -9.57 -6.62
CA LEU A 16 -5.27 -8.41 -7.11
C LEU A 16 -6.17 -8.82 -8.27
N THR A 17 -7.45 -8.49 -8.18
CA THR A 17 -8.42 -8.75 -9.26
C THR A 17 -8.75 -7.47 -10.02
N PRO A 18 -9.12 -7.56 -11.31
CA PRO A 18 -9.61 -6.42 -12.08
C PRO A 18 -10.77 -5.68 -11.41
N GLU A 19 -11.70 -6.42 -10.80
CA GLU A 19 -12.88 -5.86 -10.14
C GLU A 19 -12.49 -4.97 -8.97
N ALA A 20 -11.52 -5.39 -8.15
CA ALA A 20 -11.03 -4.57 -7.03
C ALA A 20 -10.43 -3.25 -7.52
N VAL A 21 -9.74 -3.25 -8.67
CA VAL A 21 -9.22 -2.02 -9.28
C VAL A 21 -10.39 -1.15 -9.76
N ILE A 22 -11.38 -1.73 -10.46
CA ILE A 22 -12.56 -1.02 -10.98
C ILE A 22 -13.40 -0.37 -9.87
N GLU A 23 -13.47 -0.98 -8.69
CA GLU A 23 -14.22 -0.42 -7.55
C GLU A 23 -13.45 0.65 -6.76
N SER A 24 -12.13 0.77 -6.95
CA SER A 24 -11.28 1.70 -6.20
C SER A 24 -11.21 3.10 -6.80
N ASP A 25 -11.14 4.14 -5.97
CA ASP A 25 -10.87 5.53 -6.39
C ASP A 25 -9.37 5.80 -6.63
N ALA A 26 -8.52 5.11 -5.87
CA ALA A 26 -7.06 5.21 -5.96
C ALA A 26 -6.42 3.81 -5.97
N VAL A 27 -5.35 3.67 -6.76
CA VAL A 27 -4.54 2.44 -6.90
C VAL A 27 -3.10 2.79 -6.58
N ILE A 28 -2.54 2.15 -5.55
CA ILE A 28 -1.17 2.40 -5.08
C ILE A 28 -0.29 1.20 -5.41
N THR A 29 0.75 1.40 -6.21
CA THR A 29 1.77 0.38 -6.47
C THR A 29 2.96 0.56 -5.54
N MET A 30 3.50 -0.53 -5.01
CA MET A 30 4.63 -0.54 -4.07
C MET A 30 5.72 -1.50 -4.54
N GLY A 31 6.11 -1.41 -5.81
CA GLY A 31 7.19 -2.23 -6.37
C GLY A 31 6.80 -3.60 -6.94
N CYS A 32 5.52 -3.82 -7.28
CA CYS A 32 5.09 -5.09 -7.89
C CYS A 32 5.71 -5.35 -9.28
N GLY A 33 6.19 -4.33 -10.00
CA GLY A 33 6.78 -4.46 -11.34
C GLY A 33 5.82 -4.94 -12.43
N ASP A 34 4.71 -5.54 -12.06
CA ASP A 34 3.62 -5.98 -12.92
C ASP A 34 2.78 -4.78 -13.34
N ALA A 35 2.66 -4.59 -14.65
CA ALA A 35 1.76 -3.62 -15.24
C ALA A 35 0.31 -4.05 -14.96
N CYS A 36 -0.27 -3.55 -13.86
CA CYS A 36 -1.71 -3.54 -13.71
C CYS A 36 -2.32 -2.88 -14.95
N PRO A 37 -3.35 -3.49 -15.57
CA PRO A 37 -4.05 -2.84 -16.66
C PRO A 37 -4.51 -1.45 -16.21
N PHE A 38 -4.28 -0.43 -17.06
CA PHE A 38 -4.70 0.92 -16.73
C PHE A 38 -6.21 1.07 -16.95
N TYR A 39 -6.93 1.41 -15.87
CA TYR A 39 -8.35 1.75 -15.91
C TYR A 39 -8.53 3.27 -15.73
N PRO A 40 -9.16 3.97 -16.68
CA PRO A 40 -9.34 5.42 -16.61
C PRO A 40 -10.30 5.83 -15.50
N GLY A 41 -10.17 7.09 -15.04
CA GLY A 41 -11.03 7.67 -14.00
C GLY A 41 -10.58 7.34 -12.57
N LYS A 42 -9.35 6.83 -12.40
CA LYS A 42 -8.77 6.48 -11.10
C LYS A 42 -7.47 7.23 -10.90
N ARG A 43 -7.14 7.50 -9.64
CA ARG A 43 -5.83 8.01 -9.25
C ARG A 43 -4.84 6.84 -9.18
N TYR A 44 -3.69 6.96 -9.82
CA TYR A 44 -2.61 5.99 -9.73
C TYR A 44 -1.40 6.66 -9.10
N GLU A 45 -0.83 6.02 -8.08
CA GLU A 45 0.44 6.43 -7.49
C GLU A 45 1.41 5.26 -7.43
N ASP A 46 2.67 5.55 -7.73
CA ASP A 46 3.75 4.61 -7.52
C ASP A 46 4.57 5.04 -6.30
N TRP A 47 4.42 4.28 -5.22
CA TRP A 47 5.17 4.48 -3.99
C TRP A 47 6.41 3.59 -4.03
N VAL A 48 7.51 4.20 -4.49
CA VAL A 48 8.83 3.60 -4.37
C VAL A 48 9.17 3.51 -2.88
N LEU A 49 9.24 2.28 -2.38
CA LEU A 49 9.54 1.91 -1.00
C LEU A 49 10.64 0.84 -1.04
N GLU A 50 11.53 0.86 -0.06
CA GLU A 50 12.52 -0.21 0.09
C GLU A 50 11.86 -1.49 0.62
N ASP A 51 12.21 -2.65 0.05
CA ASP A 51 11.64 -3.94 0.46
C ASP A 51 12.12 -4.34 1.86
N PRO A 52 11.22 -4.44 2.85
CA PRO A 52 11.59 -4.81 4.21
C PRO A 52 11.88 -6.32 4.38
N ALA A 53 11.68 -7.14 3.35
CA ALA A 53 11.91 -8.58 3.43
C ALA A 53 13.36 -8.91 3.83
N GLY A 54 13.52 -9.69 4.90
CA GLY A 54 14.83 -10.10 5.41
C GLY A 54 15.62 -9.01 6.15
N GLN A 55 15.06 -7.80 6.31
CA GLN A 55 15.66 -6.72 7.08
C GLN A 55 15.33 -6.85 8.58
N ASP A 56 16.01 -6.05 9.41
CA ASP A 56 15.74 -5.98 10.84
C ASP A 56 14.42 -5.26 11.16
N ILE A 57 13.98 -5.36 12.41
CA ILE A 57 12.70 -4.81 12.86
C ILE A 57 12.68 -3.27 12.82
N ASP A 58 13.82 -2.60 12.98
CA ASP A 58 13.88 -1.13 12.97
C ASP A 58 13.71 -0.59 11.56
N PHE A 59 14.28 -1.29 10.57
CA PHE A 59 14.03 -1.03 9.16
C PHE A 59 12.55 -1.22 8.80
N VAL A 60 11.94 -2.34 9.21
CA VAL A 60 10.52 -2.62 8.97
C VAL A 60 9.62 -1.53 9.59
N ARG A 61 9.97 -1.04 10.79
CA ARG A 61 9.25 0.08 11.45
C ARG A 61 9.37 1.37 10.65
N GLY A 62 10.55 1.67 10.09
CA GLY A 62 10.76 2.81 9.20
C GLY A 62 9.83 2.78 7.99
N VAL A 63 9.79 1.66 7.27
CA VAL A 63 8.89 1.48 6.11
C VAL A 63 7.41 1.62 6.50
N ARG A 64 7.00 1.04 7.64
CA ARG A 64 5.64 1.19 8.17
C ARG A 64 5.27 2.66 8.39
N ASP A 65 6.15 3.43 9.03
CA ASP A 65 5.88 4.81 9.39
C ASP A 65 5.86 5.72 8.15
N GLU A 66 6.67 5.41 7.14
CA GLU A 66 6.60 6.06 5.84
C GLU A 66 5.26 5.79 5.12
N ILE A 67 4.82 4.52 5.07
CA ILE A 67 3.51 4.14 4.50
C ILE A 67 2.39 4.91 5.21
N LYS A 68 2.44 4.99 6.55
CA LYS A 68 1.45 5.74 7.33
C LYS A 68 1.36 7.20 6.89
N ALA A 69 2.49 7.91 6.80
CA ALA A 69 2.51 9.32 6.41
C ALA A 69 1.97 9.55 4.98
N ARG A 70 2.30 8.66 4.04
CA ARG A 70 1.78 8.71 2.68
C ARG A 70 0.27 8.45 2.65
N VAL A 71 -0.24 7.48 3.42
CA VAL A 71 -1.68 7.21 3.54
C VAL A 71 -2.43 8.39 4.15
N GLU A 72 -1.92 9.01 5.22
CA GLU A 72 -2.54 10.19 5.83
C GLU A 72 -2.63 11.36 4.84
N THR A 73 -1.59 11.57 4.03
CA THR A 73 -1.57 12.57 2.96
C THR A 73 -2.61 12.26 1.88
N LEU A 74 -2.63 11.02 1.37
CA LEU A 74 -3.61 10.57 0.38
C LEU A 74 -5.06 10.79 0.87
N LEU A 75 -5.36 10.41 2.11
CA LEU A 75 -6.68 10.61 2.70
C LEU A 75 -7.08 12.10 2.76
N SER A 76 -6.12 12.98 3.05
CA SER A 76 -6.39 14.44 3.08
C SER A 76 -6.69 15.05 1.72
N GLU A 77 -6.30 14.38 0.63
CA GLU A 77 -6.52 14.84 -0.74
C GLU A 77 -7.76 14.20 -1.39
N LEU A 78 -8.29 13.13 -0.81
CA LEU A 78 -9.51 12.44 -1.26
C LEU A 78 -10.79 12.94 -0.56
N LEU A 79 -10.67 13.57 0.61
CA LEU A 79 -11.76 14.13 1.42
C LEU A 79 -11.92 15.64 1.17
#